data_AF-A0A2K3L4J2-F1
#
_entry.id   AF-A0A2K3L4J2-F1
#
_cell.length_a   1.000
_cell.length_b   1.000
_cell.length_c   1.000
_cell.angle_alpha   90.00
_cell.angle_beta   90.00
_cell.angle_gamma   90.00
#
_symmetry.space_group_name_H-M   'P 1'
#
loop_
_entity.id
_entity.type
_entity.pdbx_description
1 polymer ?
#
loop_
_entity_poly.entity_id
_entity_poly.type
_entity_poly.pdbx_seq_one_letter_code
_entity_poly.pdbx_strand_id
1 'polypeptide(L)'
;MNSDRVIRKEEMEGKLSRAAKKLTSSPIQELSHLAQRCNAINLAEGFPDFPAPIHIKNAAVSAINSDLNQYRHVQGICQHLAKMVKEMHGLDIDPLTDVAISCGQTEAFAASIFA
;
A
#
# COMPACT_ATOMS: atom_id res chain seq x y z
N MET A 1 -37.71 -5.50 19.07
CA MET A 1 -37.18 -6.88 19.01
C MET A 1 -36.53 -7.09 17.66
N ASN A 2 -35.22 -6.87 17.55
CA ASN A 2 -34.39 -7.51 16.54
C ASN A 2 -33.03 -7.75 17.19
N SER A 3 -32.84 -8.99 17.62
CA SER A 3 -31.63 -9.50 18.25
C SER A 3 -30.49 -9.45 17.24
N ASP A 4 -29.42 -8.76 17.60
CA ASP A 4 -28.13 -8.78 16.93
C ASP A 4 -27.71 -10.24 16.66
N ARG A 5 -27.64 -10.61 15.37
CA ARG A 5 -27.03 -11.88 14.96
C ARG A 5 -25.52 -11.71 15.02
N VAL A 6 -24.95 -11.97 16.20
CA VAL A 6 -23.52 -12.25 16.31
C VAL A 6 -23.29 -13.60 15.62
N ILE A 7 -22.81 -13.57 14.37
CA ILE A 7 -22.45 -14.78 13.63
C ILE A 7 -21.27 -15.44 14.34
N ARG A 8 -21.39 -16.72 14.69
CA ARG A 8 -20.33 -17.47 15.38
C ARG A 8 -19.15 -17.71 14.43
N LYS A 9 -17.92 -17.67 14.95
CA LYS A 9 -16.66 -17.80 14.19
C LYS A 9 -16.61 -19.03 13.27
N GLU A 10 -17.11 -20.16 13.77
CA GLU A 10 -17.19 -21.45 13.04
C GLU A 10 -18.10 -21.39 11.81
N GLU A 11 -19.19 -20.60 11.88
CA GLU A 11 -20.13 -20.42 10.77
C GLU A 11 -19.54 -19.53 9.67
N MET A 12 -18.63 -18.62 10.03
CA MET A 12 -17.90 -17.77 9.08
C MET A 12 -16.79 -18.53 8.35
N GLU A 13 -16.08 -19.43 9.05
CA GLU A 13 -15.03 -20.26 8.43
C GLU A 13 -15.59 -21.17 7.33
N GLY A 14 -16.82 -21.67 7.49
CA GLY A 14 -17.51 -22.44 6.44
C GLY A 14 -17.71 -21.68 5.12
N LYS A 15 -17.80 -20.35 5.17
CA LYS A 15 -18.11 -19.46 4.04
C LYS A 15 -16.87 -18.95 3.29
N LEU A 16 -15.66 -19.16 3.83
CA LEU A 16 -14.41 -18.72 3.20
C LEU A 16 -13.96 -19.65 2.07
N SER A 17 -13.33 -19.08 1.04
CA SER A 17 -12.70 -19.85 -0.04
C SER A 17 -11.50 -20.65 0.49
N ARG A 18 -11.12 -21.72 -0.22
CA ARG A 18 -9.94 -22.53 0.14
C ARG A 18 -8.65 -21.70 0.23
N ALA A 19 -8.52 -20.68 -0.63
CA ALA A 19 -7.36 -19.79 -0.62
C ALA A 19 -7.38 -18.86 0.61
N ALA A 20 -8.52 -18.25 0.91
CA ALA A 20 -8.66 -17.35 2.06
C ALA A 20 -8.41 -18.07 3.40
N LYS A 21 -8.82 -19.34 3.52
CA LYS A 21 -8.57 -20.17 4.72
C LYS A 21 -7.09 -20.37 5.06
N LYS A 22 -6.18 -20.16 4.11
CA LYS A 22 -4.74 -20.31 4.32
C LYS A 22 -4.04 -19.01 4.74
N LEU A 23 -4.75 -17.88 4.70
CA LEU A 23 -4.17 -16.59 5.07
C LEU A 23 -4.02 -16.51 6.59
N THR A 24 -2.82 -16.16 7.02
CA THR A 24 -2.48 -15.91 8.42
C THR A 24 -2.01 -14.46 8.58
N SER A 25 -1.91 -14.00 9.82
CA SER A 25 -1.28 -12.71 10.13
C SER A 25 0.18 -12.68 9.66
N SER A 26 0.64 -11.48 9.31
CA SER A 26 2.03 -11.24 8.96
C SER A 26 2.90 -11.31 10.23
N PRO A 27 4.02 -12.06 10.22
CA PRO A 27 4.97 -12.06 11.33
C PRO A 27 5.49 -10.66 11.69
N ILE A 28 5.63 -9.77 10.70
CA ILE A 28 6.03 -8.38 10.90
C ILE A 28 5.01 -7.66 11.79
N GLN A 29 3.73 -7.80 11.47
CA GLN A 29 2.64 -7.18 12.22
C GLN A 29 2.55 -7.77 13.64
N GLU A 30 2.70 -9.08 13.78
CA GLU A 30 2.70 -9.75 15.09
C GLU A 30 3.83 -9.24 16.00
N LEU A 31 5.04 -9.09 15.44
CA LEU A 31 6.20 -8.61 16.16
C LEU A 31 6.07 -7.12 16.52
N SER A 32 5.55 -6.28 15.62
CA SER A 32 5.22 -4.87 15.92
C SER A 32 4.25 -4.77 17.10
N HIS A 33 3.18 -5.57 17.11
CA HIS A 33 2.24 -5.58 18.22
C HIS A 33 2.87 -6.06 19.53
N LEU A 34 3.77 -7.04 19.47
CA LEU A 34 4.51 -7.49 20.65
C LEU A 34 5.43 -6.38 21.18
N ALA A 35 6.18 -5.71 20.30
CA ALA A 35 7.05 -4.59 20.68
C ALA A 35 6.26 -3.48 21.39
N GLN A 36 5.08 -3.13 20.86
CA GLN A 36 4.19 -2.15 21.49
C GLN A 36 3.72 -2.60 22.89
N ARG A 37 3.29 -3.85 23.06
CA ARG A 37 2.85 -4.39 24.36
C ARG A 37 3.97 -4.41 25.40
N CYS A 38 5.19 -4.67 24.97
CA CYS A 38 6.36 -4.75 25.82
C CYS A 38 7.05 -3.38 26.04
N ASN A 39 6.54 -2.31 25.42
CA ASN A 39 7.22 -1.01 25.36
C ASN A 39 8.68 -1.14 24.88
N ALA A 40 8.92 -2.03 23.92
CA ALA A 40 10.21 -2.28 23.30
C ALA A 40 10.39 -1.42 22.03
N ILE A 41 11.64 -1.26 21.60
CA ILE A 41 11.95 -0.64 20.31
C ILE A 41 11.38 -1.53 19.19
N ASN A 42 10.53 -0.96 18.34
CA ASN A 42 9.97 -1.69 17.20
C ASN A 42 10.98 -1.70 16.04
N LEU A 43 11.55 -2.87 15.77
CA LEU A 43 12.43 -3.13 14.61
C LEU A 43 11.79 -4.07 13.59
N ALA A 44 10.48 -4.33 13.70
CA ALA A 44 9.76 -5.22 12.81
C ALA A 44 9.34 -4.51 11.51
N GLU A 45 8.71 -3.35 11.63
CA GLU A 45 8.26 -2.55 10.49
C GLU A 45 9.34 -1.58 10.01
N GLY A 46 9.56 -1.57 8.69
CA GLY A 46 10.54 -0.68 8.05
C GLY A 46 9.97 0.70 7.71
N PHE A 47 9.48 1.45 8.69
CA PHE A 47 9.13 2.86 8.52
C PHE A 47 10.10 3.77 9.31
N PRO A 48 10.38 5.00 8.82
CA PRO A 48 11.26 5.91 9.53
C PRO A 48 10.65 6.39 10.85
N ASP A 49 11.48 6.52 11.87
CA ASP A 49 11.14 7.13 13.17
C ASP A 49 11.29 8.67 13.18
N PHE A 50 11.57 9.25 12.01
CA PHE A 50 11.73 10.69 11.78
C PHE A 50 10.65 11.22 10.82
N PRO A 51 10.36 12.54 10.85
CA PRO A 51 9.32 13.12 10.02
C PRO A 51 9.68 13.10 8.53
N ALA A 52 8.65 12.99 7.68
CA ALA A 52 8.80 13.13 6.23
C ALA A 52 9.37 14.50 5.82
N PRO A 53 10.10 14.59 4.69
CA PRO A 53 10.65 15.85 4.18
C PRO A 53 9.58 16.95 4.01
N ILE A 54 9.92 18.19 4.36
CA ILE A 54 8.97 19.30 4.40
C ILE A 54 8.31 19.60 3.05
N HIS A 55 9.06 19.48 1.96
CA HIS A 55 8.55 19.76 0.61
C HIS A 55 7.45 18.75 0.19
N ILE A 56 7.56 17.48 0.61
CA ILE A 56 6.53 16.46 0.36
C ILE A 56 5.25 16.78 1.14
N LYS A 57 5.40 17.14 2.43
CA LYS A 57 4.26 17.54 3.27
C LYS A 57 3.53 18.76 2.67
N ASN A 58 4.29 19.78 2.25
CA ASN A 58 3.72 20.98 1.65
C ASN A 58 3.01 20.70 0.32
N ALA A 59 3.56 19.81 -0.53
CA ALA A 59 2.92 19.41 -1.77
C ALA A 59 1.57 18.72 -1.52
N ALA A 60 1.51 17.81 -0.54
CA ALA A 60 0.27 17.15 -0.14
C ALA A 60 -0.79 18.15 0.37
N VAL A 61 -0.39 19.07 1.25
CA VAL A 61 -1.27 20.14 1.76
C VAL A 61 -1.78 21.03 0.62
N SER A 62 -0.90 21.42 -0.30
CA SER A 62 -1.28 22.24 -1.45
C SER A 62 -2.29 21.53 -2.35
N ALA A 63 -2.11 20.22 -2.59
CA ALA A 63 -3.04 19.44 -3.41
C ALA A 63 -4.43 19.35 -2.78
N ILE A 64 -4.50 19.17 -1.45
CA ILE A 64 -5.76 19.18 -0.70
C ILE A 64 -6.44 20.57 -0.81
N ASN A 65 -5.71 21.65 -0.51
CA ASN A 65 -6.25 23.01 -0.53
C ASN A 65 -6.65 23.49 -1.94
N SER A 66 -6.16 22.82 -2.98
CA SER A 66 -6.49 23.13 -4.38
C SER A 66 -7.58 22.22 -4.95
N ASP A 67 -8.28 21.46 -4.10
CA ASP A 67 -9.36 20.53 -4.47
C ASP A 67 -8.97 19.53 -5.57
N LEU A 68 -7.71 19.06 -5.57
CA LEU A 68 -7.23 18.03 -6.51
C LEU A 68 -7.70 16.63 -6.10
N ASN A 69 -9.02 16.43 -5.97
CA ASN A 69 -9.67 15.24 -5.44
C ASN A 69 -10.54 14.48 -6.46
N GLN A 70 -10.49 14.86 -7.74
CA GLN A 70 -11.19 14.19 -8.83
C GLN A 70 -10.34 13.10 -9.47
N TYR A 71 -10.99 12.17 -10.19
CA TYR A 71 -10.29 11.20 -11.03
C TYR A 71 -9.28 11.91 -11.94
N ARG A 72 -8.02 11.46 -11.89
CA ARG A 72 -6.91 12.07 -12.63
C ARG A 72 -6.23 11.02 -13.48
N HIS A 73 -5.92 11.40 -14.71
CA HIS A 73 -5.11 10.59 -15.59
C HIS A 73 -3.64 10.59 -15.14
N VAL A 74 -3.02 9.41 -15.09
CA VAL A 74 -1.66 9.23 -14.54
C VAL A 74 -0.54 9.47 -15.56
N GLN A 75 -0.85 9.79 -16.82
CA GLN A 75 0.16 9.90 -17.88
C GLN A 75 1.30 10.86 -17.58
N GLY A 76 1.01 12.01 -16.96
CA GLY A 76 2.05 12.97 -16.56
C GLY A 76 3.02 12.39 -15.51
N ILE A 77 2.54 11.49 -14.65
CA ILE A 77 3.36 10.76 -13.69
C ILE A 77 4.23 9.72 -14.42
N CYS A 78 3.64 8.95 -15.35
CA CYS A 78 4.38 7.96 -16.13
C CYS A 78 5.51 8.59 -16.96
N GLN A 79 5.27 9.75 -17.59
CA GLN A 79 6.28 10.50 -18.33
C GLN A 79 7.44 10.93 -17.42
N HIS A 80 7.13 11.42 -16.22
CA HIS A 80 8.17 11.80 -15.25
C HIS A 80 8.98 10.59 -14.77
N LEU A 81 8.32 9.45 -14.54
CA LEU A 81 8.98 8.20 -14.17
C LEU A 81 9.92 7.69 -15.27
N ALA A 82 9.49 7.70 -16.54
CA ALA A 82 10.35 7.27 -17.65
C ALA A 82 11.65 8.10 -17.71
N LYS A 83 11.55 9.42 -17.52
CA LYS A 83 12.73 10.30 -17.42
C LYS A 83 13.61 9.95 -16.22
N MET A 84 13.02 9.79 -15.03
CA MET A 84 13.75 9.43 -13.80
C MET A 84 14.47 8.09 -13.94
N VAL A 85 13.80 7.09 -14.51
CA VAL A 85 14.36 5.75 -14.74
C VAL A 85 15.53 5.81 -15.73
N LYS A 86 15.41 6.60 -16.80
CA LYS A 86 16.53 6.82 -17.73
C LYS A 86 17.73 7.46 -17.04
N GLU A 87 17.51 8.48 -16.22
CA GLU A 87 18.56 9.21 -15.51
C GLU A 87 19.25 8.36 -14.44
N MET A 88 18.47 7.61 -13.64
CA MET A 88 18.98 6.84 -12.51
C MET A 88 19.50 5.46 -12.88
N HIS A 89 18.92 4.85 -13.92
CA HIS A 89 19.15 3.44 -14.26
C HIS A 89 19.55 3.21 -15.72
N GLY A 90 19.56 4.24 -16.57
CA GLY A 90 19.95 4.14 -17.98
C GLY A 90 18.92 3.44 -18.88
N LEU A 91 17.78 3.03 -18.34
CA LEU A 91 16.75 2.29 -19.08
C LEU A 91 15.85 3.23 -19.88
N ASP A 92 15.60 2.89 -21.14
CA ASP A 92 14.64 3.56 -22.00
C ASP A 92 13.32 2.79 -21.94
N ILE A 93 12.28 3.41 -21.37
CA ILE A 93 10.96 2.78 -21.20
C ILE A 93 9.89 3.69 -21.81
N ASP A 94 8.88 3.10 -22.43
CA ASP A 94 7.73 3.83 -22.95
C ASP A 94 6.72 4.12 -21.83
N PRO A 95 6.47 5.40 -21.48
CA PRO A 95 5.53 5.75 -20.41
C PRO A 95 4.07 5.36 -20.71
N LEU A 96 3.71 5.03 -21.95
CA LEU A 96 2.37 4.58 -22.33
C LEU A 96 2.17 3.07 -22.17
N THR A 97 3.24 2.27 -22.28
CA THR A 97 3.11 0.81 -22.42
C THR A 97 3.91 0.03 -21.37
N ASP A 98 5.00 0.59 -20.85
CA ASP A 98 5.91 -0.10 -19.91
C ASP A 98 5.69 0.29 -18.43
N VAL A 99 4.80 1.25 -18.14
CA VAL A 99 4.58 1.78 -16.79
C VAL A 99 3.12 1.69 -16.36
N ALA A 100 2.89 1.13 -15.18
CA ALA A 100 1.62 1.18 -14.47
C ALA A 100 1.83 1.76 -13.05
N ILE A 101 0.95 2.67 -12.63
CA ILE A 101 0.94 3.22 -11.27
C ILE A 101 0.09 2.32 -10.37
N SER A 102 0.65 1.88 -9.24
CA SER A 102 -0.05 1.08 -8.22
C SER A 102 -0.13 1.80 -6.88
N CYS A 103 -0.98 1.32 -5.98
CA CYS A 103 -1.05 1.73 -4.57
C CYS A 103 0.06 1.07 -3.74
N GLY A 104 1.30 1.17 -4.21
CA GLY A 104 2.49 0.61 -3.56
C GLY A 104 2.86 -0.79 -4.03
N GLN A 105 3.89 -1.33 -3.40
CA GLN A 105 4.57 -2.57 -3.83
C GLN A 105 3.69 -3.82 -3.68
N THR A 106 2.86 -3.88 -2.64
CA THR A 106 1.97 -5.04 -2.41
C THR A 106 0.98 -5.21 -3.56
N GLU A 107 0.37 -4.12 -4.04
CA GLU A 107 -0.52 -4.18 -5.20
C GLU A 107 0.26 -4.51 -6.47
N ALA A 108 1.40 -3.86 -6.72
CA ALA A 108 2.21 -4.13 -7.91
C ALA A 108 2.61 -5.62 -8.00
N PHE A 109 3.01 -6.20 -6.87
CA PHE A 109 3.35 -7.62 -6.79
C PHE A 109 2.13 -8.50 -7.05
N ALA A 110 1.01 -8.22 -6.39
CA ALA A 110 -0.23 -8.98 -6.58
C ALA A 110 -0.70 -8.90 -8.05
N ALA A 111 -0.72 -7.72 -8.65
CA ALA A 111 -1.06 -7.52 -10.05
C ALA A 111 -0.14 -8.31 -10.97
N SER A 112 1.17 -8.33 -10.71
CA SER A 112 2.14 -9.09 -11.51
C SER A 112 1.96 -10.61 -11.40
N ILE A 113 1.53 -11.11 -10.25
CA ILE A 113 1.31 -12.56 -10.01
C ILE A 113 -0.05 -13.03 -10.53
N PHE A 114 -1.06 -12.15 -10.53
CA PHE A 114 -2.43 -12.49 -10.91
C PHE A 114 -2.84 -12.04 -12.32
N ALA A 115 -1.99 -11.28 -13.03
CA ALA A 115 -2.18 -10.95 -14.44
C ALA A 115 -2.07 -12.20 -15.33
#